data_AF-A0A3D3XFK8-F1
#
_entry.id   AF-A0A3D3XFK8-F1
#
_cell.length_a   1.000
_cell.length_b   1.000
_cell.length_c   1.000
_cell.angle_alpha   90.00
_cell.angle_beta   90.00
_cell.angle_gamma   90.00
#
_symmetry.space_group_name_H-M   'P 1'
#
loop_
_entity.id
_entity.type
_entity.pdbx_description
1 polymer ?
#
loop_
_entity_poly.entity_id
_entity_poly.type
_entity_poly.pdbx_seq_one_letter_code
_entity_poly.pdbx_strand_id
1 'polypeptide(L)' 'QSMRGFGARVIVTEIDPINALQAVMEGFEVTTVEETLGRADIYVTTTGNKDVITLDHMLSMKDQAIVCNIGHFD' A
#
# COMPACT_ATOMS: atom_id res chain seq x y z
N GLN A 1 -3.73 0.25 10.85
CA GLN A 1 -4.81 -0.11 11.80
C GLN A 1 -6.14 0.58 11.52
N SER A 2 -6.22 1.92 11.45
CA SER A 2 -7.49 2.65 11.28
C SER A 2 -8.34 2.19 10.11
N MET A 3 -7.73 1.94 8.94
CA MET A 3 -8.44 1.47 7.74
C MET A 3 -9.19 0.14 7.97
N ARG A 4 -8.59 -0.80 8.71
CA ARG A 4 -9.26 -2.05 9.08
C ARG A 4 -10.42 -1.81 10.05
N GLY A 5 -10.26 -0.88 10.99
CA GLY A 5 -11.33 -0.47 11.92
C GLY A 5 -12.56 0.10 11.22
N PHE A 6 -12.38 0.73 10.05
CA PHE A 6 -13.47 1.20 9.20
C PHE A 6 -13.98 0.15 8.19
N GLY A 7 -13.53 -1.11 8.30
CA GLY A 7 -14.01 -2.21 7.46
C GLY A 7 -13.33 -2.34 6.10
N ALA A 8 -12.23 -1.61 5.86
CA ALA A 8 -11.47 -1.77 4.62
C ALA A 8 -10.71 -3.10 4.59
N ARG A 9 -10.58 -3.69 3.39
CA ARG A 9 -9.62 -4.77 3.13
C ARG A 9 -8.25 -4.14 2.92
N VAL A 10 -7.35 -4.34 3.88
CA VAL A 10 -6.01 -3.74 3.87
C VAL A 10 -4.99 -4.73 3.32
N ILE A 11 -4.22 -4.26 2.33
CA ILE A 11 -3.08 -4.96 1.75
C ILE A 11 -1.83 -4.15 2.13
N VAL A 12 -0.75 -4.82 2.52
CA VAL A 12 0.50 -4.21 2.94
C VAL A 12 1.61 -4.59 1.96
N THR A 13 2.47 -3.63 1.63
CA THR A 13 3.68 -3.86 0.84
C THR A 13 4.87 -3.59 1.76
N GLU A 14 5.76 -4.56 1.95
CA GLU A 14 6.92 -4.40 2.83
C GLU A 14 8.18 -5.01 2.21
N ILE A 15 9.30 -4.32 2.44
CA ILE A 15 10.63 -4.79 2.04
C ILE A 15 11.32 -5.54 3.19
N ASP A 16 10.98 -5.20 4.44
CA ASP A 16 11.57 -5.84 5.61
C ASP A 16 10.79 -7.13 5.93
N PRO A 17 11.44 -8.31 5.92
CA PRO A 17 10.77 -9.57 6.19
C PRO A 17 10.18 -9.66 7.61
N ILE A 18 10.73 -8.93 8.58
CA ILE A 18 10.22 -8.91 9.96
C ILE A 18 8.88 -8.18 10.00
N ASN A 19 8.81 -6.99 9.40
CA ASN A 19 7.59 -6.19 9.35
C ASN A 19 6.52 -6.85 8.47
N ALA A 20 6.93 -7.47 7.35
CA ALA A 20 6.06 -8.27 6.51
C ALA A 20 5.41 -9.42 7.31
N LEU A 21 6.21 -10.17 8.08
CA LEU A 21 5.69 -11.26 8.91
C LEU A 21 4.71 -10.74 9.96
N GLN A 22 5.00 -9.60 10.59
CA GLN A 22 4.07 -8.97 11.55
C GLN A 22 2.73 -8.61 10.89
N ALA A 23 2.74 -8.03 9.70
CA ALA A 23 1.53 -7.71 8.96
C ALA A 23 0.68 -8.96 8.66
N VAL A 24 1.32 -10.07 8.25
CA VAL A 24 0.63 -11.35 8.04
C VAL A 24 0.06 -11.91 9.35
N MET A 25 0.80 -11.84 10.45
CA MET A 25 0.32 -12.29 11.77
C MET A 25 -0.89 -11.50 12.26
N GLU A 26 -1.00 -10.23 11.87
CA GLU A 26 -2.18 -9.40 12.12
C GLU A 26 -3.34 -9.70 11.17
N GLY A 27 -3.13 -10.53 10.14
CA GLY A 27 -4.14 -10.95 9.17
C GLY A 27 -4.25 -10.03 7.95
N PHE A 28 -3.21 -9.27 7.63
CA PHE A 28 -3.11 -8.52 6.39
C PHE A 28 -2.50 -9.37 5.27
N GLU A 29 -2.96 -9.13 4.05
CA GLU A 29 -2.30 -9.66 2.85
C GLU A 29 -1.03 -8.86 2.61
N VAL A 30 0.11 -9.54 2.47
CA VAL A 30 1.38 -8.90 2.08
C VAL A 30 1.69 -9.27 0.64
N THR A 31 1.80 -8.26 -0.22
CA THR A 31 2.15 -8.44 -1.64
C THR A 31 2.94 -7.23 -2.16
N THR A 32 3.27 -7.23 -3.44
CA THR A 32 3.93 -6.13 -4.16
C THR A 32 2.91 -5.07 -4.63
N VAL A 33 3.39 -3.87 -4.94
CA VAL A 33 2.51 -2.79 -5.43
C VAL A 33 1.89 -3.21 -6.78
N GLU A 34 2.68 -3.84 -7.63
CA GLU A 34 2.35 -4.26 -8.99
C GLU A 34 1.15 -5.21 -9.02
N GLU A 35 1.03 -6.11 -8.04
CA GLU A 35 -0.13 -7.01 -7.89
C GLU A 35 -1.41 -6.31 -7.38
N THR A 36 -1.32 -5.05 -6.96
CA THR A 36 -2.46 -4.29 -6.44
C THR A 36 -3.03 -3.26 -7.42
N LEU A 37 -2.26 -2.85 -8.43
CA LEU A 37 -2.57 -1.75 -9.38
C LEU A 37 -4.02 -1.79 -9.92
N GLY A 38 -4.51 -2.97 -10.31
CA GLY A 38 -5.87 -3.12 -10.87
C GLY A 38 -7.02 -3.33 -9.86
N ARG A 39 -6.75 -3.46 -8.55
CA ARG A 39 -7.79 -3.84 -7.56
C ARG A 39 -7.83 -2.98 -6.30
N ALA A 40 -6.79 -2.22 -5.98
CA ALA A 40 -6.81 -1.33 -4.83
C ALA A 40 -7.42 0.03 -5.20
N ASP A 41 -8.30 0.53 -4.32
CA ASP A 41 -8.99 1.81 -4.49
C ASP A 41 -8.24 2.97 -3.83
N ILE A 42 -7.42 2.69 -2.81
CA ILE A 42 -6.69 3.68 -2.02
C ILE A 42 -5.26 3.19 -1.80
N TYR A 43 -4.28 4.01 -2.22
CA TYR A 43 -2.86 3.81 -2.00
C TYR A 43 -2.36 4.82 -0.99
N VAL A 44 -1.73 4.32 0.08
CA VAL A 44 -1.16 5.15 1.15
C VAL A 44 0.32 4.81 1.30
N THR A 45 1.22 5.76 1.01
CA THR A 45 2.66 5.56 1.23
C THR A 45 3.06 6.00 2.64
N THR A 46 3.69 5.09 3.39
CA THR A 46 4.13 5.29 4.78
C THR A 46 5.59 4.89 5.01
N THR A 47 6.37 4.67 3.95
CA THR A 47 7.71 4.04 4.05
C THR A 47 8.82 5.03 4.39
N GLY A 48 8.61 6.34 4.15
CA GLY A 48 9.67 7.35 4.23
C GLY A 48 10.75 7.21 3.15
N ASN A 49 10.51 6.38 2.14
CA ASN A 49 11.41 6.16 1.01
C ASN A 49 10.90 6.88 -0.23
N LYS A 50 11.78 7.08 -1.21
CA LYS A 50 11.46 7.66 -2.52
C LYS A 50 11.04 6.59 -3.53
N ASP A 51 10.38 7.03 -4.59
CA ASP A 51 10.03 6.21 -5.76
C ASP A 51 9.18 4.97 -5.43
N VAL A 52 8.36 5.04 -4.37
CA VAL A 52 7.48 3.94 -3.94
C VAL A 52 6.30 3.77 -4.89
N ILE A 53 5.66 4.88 -5.26
CA ILE A 53 4.63 4.94 -6.28
C ILE A 53 5.18 5.79 -7.42
N THR A 54 5.45 5.15 -8.56
CA THR A 54 6.00 5.80 -9.75
C THR A 54 4.88 6.23 -10.70
N LEU A 55 5.23 6.99 -11.74
CA LEU A 55 4.29 7.35 -12.81
C LEU A 55 3.68 6.12 -13.48
N ASP A 56 4.50 5.09 -13.74
CA ASP A 56 4.04 3.85 -14.38
C ASP A 56 3.03 3.09 -13.51
N HIS A 57 3.22 3.13 -12.18
CA HIS A 57 2.25 2.60 -11.23
C HIS A 57 0.93 3.36 -11.35
N MET A 58 0.95 4.70 -11.30
CA MET A 58 -0.26 5.52 -11.40
C MET A 58 -1.03 5.32 -12.72
N LEU A 59 -0.32 5.15 -13.84
CA LEU A 59 -0.94 4.87 -15.14
C LEU A 59 -1.65 3.51 -15.20
N SER A 60 -1.23 2.57 -14.36
CA SER A 60 -1.78 1.22 -14.29
C SER A 60 -2.80 1.05 -13.17
N MET A 61 -3.05 2.10 -12.38
CA MET A 61 -4.05 2.08 -11.32
C MET A 61 -5.47 2.03 -11.88
N LYS A 62 -6.40 1.53 -11.05
CA LYS A 62 -7.83 1.60 -11.32
C LYS A 62 -8.27 3.07 -11.50
N ASP A 63 -9.21 3.31 -12.41
CA ASP A 63 -9.85 4.63 -12.56
C ASP A 63 -10.44 5.10 -11.22
N GLN A 64 -10.23 6.38 -10.92
CA GLN A 64 -10.58 7.02 -9.63
C GLN A 64 -9.88 6.44 -8.38
N ALA A 65 -8.77 5.73 -8.53
CA ALA A 65 -7.93 5.38 -7.40
C ALA A 65 -7.42 6.63 -6.68
N ILE A 66 -7.40 6.58 -5.35
CA ILE A 66 -6.91 7.65 -4.49
C ILE A 66 -5.46 7.33 -4.10
N VAL A 67 -4.56 8.29 -4.29
CA VAL A 67 -3.16 8.16 -3.86
C VAL A 67 -2.89 9.23 -2.81
N CYS A 68 -2.32 8.84 -1.67
CA CYS A 68 -1.86 9.78 -0.66
C CYS A 68 -0.53 9.34 -0.03
N ASN A 69 0.21 10.34 0.42
CA ASN A 69 1.46 10.15 1.15
C ASN A 69 1.28 10.65 2.59
N ILE A 70 1.64 9.81 3.55
CA ILE A 70 1.74 10.16 4.97
C ILE A 70 3.14 9.84 5.52
N GLY A 71 4.10 9.66 4.61
CA GLY A 71 5.53 9.60 4.92
C GLY A 71 6.11 10.98 5.23
N HIS A 72 7.43 11.02 5.38
CA HIS A 72 8.12 12.25 5.78
C HIS A 72 8.37 13.22 4.61
N PHE A 73 8.57 12.68 3.41
CA PHE A 73 8.96 13.43 2.22
C PHE A 73 8.02 13.12 1.05
N ASP A 74 7.87 14.11 0.18
CA ASP A 74 7.11 14.04 -1.07
C ASP A 74 7.94 13.44 -2.22
#